data_AF-A0A1X1EH49-F1
#
_entry.id   AF-A0A1X1EH49-F1
#
_cell.length_a   1.000
_cell.length_b   1.000
_cell.length_c   1.000
_cell.angle_alpha   90.00
_cell.angle_beta   90.00
_cell.angle_gamma   90.00
#
_symmetry.space_group_name_H-M   'P 1'
#
loop_
_entity.id
_entity.type
_entity.pdbx_description
1 polymer ?
#
loop_
_entity_poly.entity_id
_entity_poly.type
_entity_poly.pdbx_seq_one_letter_code
_entity_poly.pdbx_strand_id
1 'polypeptide(L)'
;MFRKSILLCSLLFLSTFTAYASVVINNTRVIFNGDKKSANVQLMNKSSETHLVQSWIDNGNPDAKPEDLKLALAVVPAVVRIDADNGQVLNIIKNDLVAALPKDRESLFWLNIIDIPPVPQHKSGNYLQFAVRSRLKVFYRPAGLAISQSSLAQHIRVQGGCIKNETPYFVTVVGIEESSGKKGLNLIDKALLLRPFSCNAYDRRHPLSEQTSYVFKIIDDFGTQRAIDISR
;
A
#
# COMPACT_ATOMS: atom_id res chain seq x y z
N MET A 1 -48.79 -10.74 -17.09
CA MET A 1 -48.03 -10.78 -15.81
C MET A 1 -46.53 -10.56 -16.00
N PHE A 2 -45.89 -11.04 -17.07
CA PHE A 2 -44.44 -10.87 -17.34
C PHE A 2 -43.91 -9.42 -17.39
N ARG A 3 -44.68 -8.46 -17.94
CA ARG A 3 -44.26 -7.04 -18.02
C ARG A 3 -44.07 -6.34 -16.66
N LYS A 4 -44.85 -6.74 -15.64
CA LYS A 4 -44.74 -6.17 -14.28
C LYS A 4 -43.55 -6.75 -13.51
N SER A 5 -43.21 -8.02 -13.73
CA SER A 5 -42.01 -8.65 -13.15
C SER A 5 -40.71 -8.10 -13.75
N ILE A 6 -40.68 -7.76 -15.04
CA ILE A 6 -39.51 -7.12 -15.68
C ILE A 6 -39.28 -5.71 -15.14
N LEU A 7 -40.35 -4.94 -14.89
CA LEU A 7 -40.24 -3.60 -14.28
C LEU A 7 -39.72 -3.66 -12.83
N LEU A 8 -40.16 -4.67 -12.07
CA LEU A 8 -39.74 -4.84 -10.67
C LEU A 8 -38.28 -5.28 -10.55
N CYS A 9 -37.80 -6.15 -11.44
CA CYS A 9 -36.37 -6.51 -11.51
C CYS A 9 -35.49 -5.34 -11.95
N SER A 10 -35.95 -4.48 -12.87
CA SER A 10 -35.22 -3.27 -13.28
C SER A 10 -35.03 -2.29 -12.12
N LEU A 11 -36.05 -2.12 -11.26
CA LEU A 11 -35.98 -1.20 -10.11
C LEU A 11 -34.99 -1.68 -9.02
N LEU A 12 -34.79 -2.98 -8.87
CA LEU A 12 -33.84 -3.58 -7.92
C LEU A 12 -32.37 -3.46 -8.36
N PHE A 13 -32.09 -3.22 -9.65
CA PHE A 13 -30.73 -3.00 -10.15
C PHE A 13 -30.22 -1.56 -9.96
N LEU A 14 -31.09 -0.60 -9.61
CA LEU A 14 -30.69 0.80 -9.36
C LEU A 14 -30.27 1.08 -7.92
N SER A 15 -30.49 0.17 -6.97
CA SER A 15 -29.99 0.34 -5.60
C SER A 15 -28.53 -0.10 -5.52
N THR A 16 -27.62 0.72 -6.06
CA THR A 16 -26.20 0.60 -5.74
C THR A 16 -26.00 1.12 -4.32
N PHE A 17 -25.55 0.24 -3.41
CA PHE A 17 -25.13 0.65 -2.08
C PHE A 17 -23.86 1.50 -2.24
N THR A 18 -23.98 2.82 -2.09
CA THR A 18 -22.82 3.69 -1.96
C THR A 18 -22.17 3.39 -0.61
N ALA A 19 -20.99 2.77 -0.65
CA ALA A 19 -20.16 2.65 0.54
C ALA A 19 -19.54 4.03 0.81
N TYR A 20 -20.05 4.75 1.81
CA TYR A 20 -19.48 6.01 2.24
C TYR A 20 -18.26 5.73 3.11
N ALA A 21 -17.07 5.84 2.53
CA ALA A 21 -15.84 5.97 3.30
C ALA A 21 -15.78 7.38 3.88
N SER A 22 -15.55 7.51 5.19
CA SER A 22 -15.46 8.82 5.82
C SER A 22 -14.14 9.49 5.47
N VAL A 23 -13.01 9.06 6.02
CA VAL A 23 -11.70 9.60 5.62
C VAL A 23 -11.05 8.75 4.52
N VAL A 24 -10.83 9.35 3.35
CA VAL A 24 -10.17 8.75 2.19
C VAL A 24 -8.73 9.23 2.08
N ILE A 25 -7.81 8.31 1.76
CA ILE A 25 -6.39 8.58 1.52
C ILE A 25 -6.13 8.50 0.01
N ASN A 26 -5.49 9.52 -0.57
CA ASN A 26 -5.30 9.59 -2.03
C ASN A 26 -4.25 8.60 -2.58
N ASN A 27 -3.40 8.01 -1.73
CA ASN A 27 -2.33 7.11 -2.12
C ASN A 27 -2.46 5.76 -1.39
N THR A 28 -1.99 4.67 -2.02
CA THR A 28 -1.94 3.33 -1.39
C THR A 28 -0.58 2.99 -0.79
N ARG A 29 0.43 3.82 -1.07
CA ARG A 29 1.81 3.75 -0.57
C ARG A 29 2.44 5.14 -0.63
N VAL A 30 3.53 5.34 0.10
CA VAL A 30 4.28 6.61 0.10
C VAL A 30 5.72 6.37 -0.28
N ILE A 31 6.25 7.18 -1.20
CA ILE A 31 7.67 7.23 -1.52
C ILE A 31 8.25 8.48 -0.88
N PHE A 32 9.13 8.30 0.10
CA PHE A 32 9.91 9.39 0.67
C PHE A 32 11.24 9.48 -0.08
N ASN A 33 11.38 10.48 -0.94
CA ASN A 33 12.63 10.73 -1.66
C ASN A 33 13.67 11.34 -0.70
N GLY A 34 14.84 10.70 -0.61
CA GLY A 34 15.89 11.04 0.35
C GLY A 34 16.53 12.41 0.13
N ASP A 35 16.42 12.99 -1.07
CA ASP A 35 16.84 14.35 -1.38
C ASP A 35 15.81 15.41 -0.92
N LYS A 36 14.58 15.01 -0.60
CA LYS A 36 13.52 15.90 -0.11
C LYS A 36 13.51 15.99 1.41
N LYS A 37 12.89 17.07 1.91
CA LYS A 37 12.69 17.30 3.35
C LYS A 37 11.45 16.59 3.88
N SER A 38 10.42 16.43 3.04
CA SER A 38 9.16 15.80 3.40
C SER A 38 8.52 15.06 2.22
N ALA A 39 7.55 14.21 2.55
CA ALA A 39 6.61 13.62 1.60
C ALA A 39 5.17 13.85 2.11
N ASN A 40 4.26 14.21 1.21
CA ASN A 40 2.90 14.60 1.58
C ASN A 40 1.92 13.45 1.34
N VAL A 41 0.94 13.32 2.23
CA VAL A 41 -0.17 12.38 2.11
C VAL A 41 -1.46 13.17 2.30
N GLN A 42 -2.29 13.21 1.26
CA GLN A 42 -3.55 13.94 1.30
C GLN A 42 -4.68 13.05 1.80
N LEU A 43 -5.44 13.59 2.74
CA LEU A 43 -6.66 13.04 3.30
C LEU A 43 -7.85 13.90 2.88
N MET A 44 -8.99 13.26 2.68
CA MET A 44 -10.27 13.93 2.46
C MET A 44 -11.33 13.26 3.32
N ASN A 45 -11.98 14.02 4.19
CA ASN A 45 -13.19 13.56 4.83
C ASN A 45 -14.37 13.77 3.86
N LYS A 46 -14.95 12.69 3.37
CA LYS A 46 -16.12 12.68 2.47
C LYS A 46 -17.43 12.37 3.21
N SER A 47 -17.41 12.38 4.54
CA SER A 47 -18.62 12.26 5.35
C SER A 47 -19.21 13.64 5.65
N SER A 48 -20.50 13.64 6.03
CA SER A 48 -21.20 14.82 6.54
C SER A 48 -20.84 15.15 8.00
N GLU A 49 -19.93 14.40 8.61
CA GLU A 49 -19.60 14.47 10.03
C GLU A 49 -18.15 14.91 10.22
N THR A 50 -17.82 15.44 11.41
CA THR A 50 -16.42 15.79 11.74
C THR A 50 -15.68 14.57 12.25
N HIS A 51 -14.52 14.27 11.69
CA HIS A 51 -13.70 13.12 12.07
C HIS A 51 -12.39 13.56 12.75
N LEU A 52 -11.91 12.73 13.68
CA LEU A 52 -10.57 12.86 14.25
C LEU A 52 -9.66 11.82 13.60
N VAL A 53 -8.53 12.27 13.06
CA VAL A 53 -7.53 11.39 12.46
C VAL A 53 -6.29 11.36 13.34
N GLN A 54 -5.84 10.15 13.68
CA GLN A 54 -4.56 9.91 14.33
C GLN A 54 -3.59 9.24 13.34
N SER A 55 -2.34 9.69 13.30
CA SER A 55 -1.33 9.14 12.42
C SER A 55 0.04 8.99 13.07
N TRP A 56 0.75 7.91 12.74
CA TRP A 56 2.12 7.65 13.20
C TRP A 56 2.87 6.74 12.23
N ILE A 57 4.20 6.71 12.36
CA ILE A 57 5.08 5.80 11.60
C ILE A 57 5.50 4.62 12.49
N ASP A 58 5.51 3.41 11.93
CA ASP A 58 6.09 2.21 12.55
C ASP A 58 7.17 1.55 11.66
N ASN A 59 7.92 0.59 12.23
CA ASN A 59 9.03 -0.10 11.58
C ASN A 59 8.70 -1.53 11.10
N GLY A 60 7.42 -1.86 10.96
CA GLY A 60 6.95 -3.18 10.54
C GLY A 60 6.15 -3.92 11.60
N ASN A 61 6.29 -3.58 12.88
CA ASN A 61 5.47 -4.15 13.95
C ASN A 61 4.13 -3.37 14.09
N PRO A 62 2.97 -3.97 13.72
CA PRO A 62 1.68 -3.29 13.81
C PRO A 62 1.24 -2.99 15.25
N ASP A 63 1.75 -3.74 16.23
CA ASP A 63 1.37 -3.65 17.64
C ASP A 63 2.30 -2.73 18.44
N ALA A 64 3.35 -2.20 17.82
CA ALA A 64 4.24 -1.25 18.45
C ALA A 64 3.51 0.06 18.76
N LYS A 65 3.64 0.52 20.01
CA LYS A 65 3.08 1.80 20.42
C LYS A 65 3.92 2.94 19.86
N PRO A 66 3.29 4.05 19.40
CA PRO A 66 4.01 5.19 18.84
C PRO A 66 5.07 5.77 19.79
N GLU A 67 4.80 5.79 21.09
CA GLU A 67 5.69 6.33 22.14
C GLU A 67 7.01 5.56 22.31
N ASP A 68 7.02 4.27 21.95
CA ASP A 68 8.19 3.40 22.09
C ASP A 68 9.12 3.46 20.86
N LEU A 69 8.69 4.13 19.78
CA LEU A 69 9.33 4.09 18.48
C LEU A 69 10.22 5.31 18.25
N LYS A 70 11.54 5.10 18.21
CA LYS A 70 12.53 6.09 17.76
C LYS A 70 12.95 5.81 16.32
N LEU A 71 12.30 6.47 15.37
CA LEU A 71 12.45 6.22 13.94
C LEU A 71 13.02 7.42 13.19
N ALA A 72 13.63 7.15 12.03
CA ALA A 72 14.18 8.17 11.14
C ALA A 72 13.11 9.06 10.48
N LEU A 73 11.87 8.58 10.43
CA LEU A 73 10.72 9.27 9.86
C LEU A 73 9.65 9.50 10.92
N ALA A 74 8.97 10.63 10.84
CA ALA A 74 7.80 10.97 11.65
C ALA A 74 6.72 11.61 10.76
N VAL A 75 5.46 11.56 11.19
CA VAL A 75 4.33 12.18 10.48
C VAL A 75 3.74 13.33 11.30
N VAL A 76 3.40 14.42 10.62
CA VAL A 76 2.88 15.64 11.24
C VAL A 76 1.69 16.17 10.41
N PRO A 77 0.55 16.53 11.04
CA PRO A 77 0.25 16.38 12.47
C PRO A 77 -0.04 14.92 12.86
N ALA A 78 0.33 14.55 14.09
CA ALA A 78 0.04 13.22 14.63
C ALA A 78 -1.46 13.04 14.97
N VAL A 79 -2.16 14.12 15.31
CA VAL A 79 -3.60 14.14 15.54
C VAL A 79 -4.20 15.38 14.88
N VAL A 80 -5.28 15.22 14.12
CA VAL A 80 -5.94 16.32 13.42
C VAL A 80 -7.43 16.09 13.33
N ARG A 81 -8.19 17.16 13.53
CA ARG A 81 -9.62 17.21 13.26
C ARG A 81 -9.84 17.57 11.79
N ILE A 82 -10.67 16.81 11.08
CA ILE A 82 -11.07 17.10 9.71
C ILE A 82 -12.58 17.27 9.70
N ASP A 83 -13.04 18.49 9.40
CA ASP A 83 -14.47 18.78 9.30
C ASP A 83 -15.11 18.05 8.10
N ALA A 84 -16.45 18.05 8.05
CA ALA A 84 -17.22 17.46 6.97
C ALA A 84 -16.81 18.04 5.61
N ASP A 85 -16.70 17.18 4.60
CA ASP A 85 -16.34 17.52 3.21
C ASP A 85 -15.03 18.33 3.06
N ASN A 86 -14.10 18.23 4.03
CA ASN A 86 -12.85 18.98 4.05
C ASN A 86 -11.62 18.07 3.94
N GLY A 87 -10.51 18.66 3.47
CA GLY A 87 -9.23 17.97 3.26
C GLY A 87 -8.18 18.34 4.29
N GLN A 88 -7.22 17.43 4.49
CA GLN A 88 -6.04 17.67 5.31
C GLN A 88 -4.81 17.05 4.67
N VAL A 89 -3.63 17.67 4.84
CA VAL A 89 -2.35 17.11 4.41
C VAL A 89 -1.55 16.67 5.62
N LEU A 90 -1.15 15.40 5.62
CA LEU A 90 -0.12 14.88 6.51
C LEU A 90 1.25 15.02 5.83
N ASN A 91 2.25 15.46 6.59
CA ASN A 91 3.63 15.58 6.14
C ASN A 91 4.47 14.52 6.85
N ILE A 92 5.05 13.60 6.09
CA ILE A 92 6.13 12.75 6.60
C ILE A 92 7.41 13.56 6.52
N ILE A 93 8.14 13.66 7.62
CA ILE A 93 9.42 14.37 7.74
C ILE A 93 10.51 13.40 8.20
N LYS A 94 11.76 13.74 7.91
CA LYS A 94 12.93 12.99 8.37
C LYS A 94 13.68 13.73 9.48
N ASN A 95 14.34 13.00 10.35
CA ASN A 95 15.26 13.51 11.37
C ASN A 95 16.69 12.97 11.15
N ASP A 96 17.60 13.27 12.06
CA ASP A 96 19.03 12.93 11.93
C ASP A 96 19.31 11.42 11.94
N LEU A 97 18.40 10.59 12.47
CA LEU A 97 18.54 9.13 12.45
C LEU A 97 18.51 8.57 11.00
N VAL A 98 18.06 9.36 10.03
CA VAL A 98 18.12 9.00 8.60
C VAL A 98 19.56 8.72 8.14
N ALA A 99 20.57 9.30 8.80
CA ALA A 99 21.97 9.08 8.49
C ALA A 99 22.42 7.62 8.71
N ALA A 100 21.72 6.89 9.58
CA ALA A 100 21.98 5.48 9.88
C ALA A 100 21.28 4.52 8.89
N LEU A 101 20.40 5.02 8.02
CA LEU A 101 19.76 4.18 7.02
C LEU A 101 20.74 3.81 5.89
N PRO A 102 20.58 2.62 5.29
CA PRO A 102 21.32 2.24 4.09
C PRO A 102 21.19 3.31 2.99
N LYS A 103 22.31 3.65 2.36
CA LYS A 103 22.37 4.63 1.26
C LYS A 103 22.30 3.97 -0.11
N ASP A 104 22.48 2.66 -0.17
CA ASP A 104 22.55 1.86 -1.40
C ASP A 104 21.21 1.18 -1.74
N ARG A 105 20.21 1.26 -0.87
CA ARG A 105 18.89 0.61 -1.03
C ARG A 105 17.78 1.34 -0.28
N GLU A 106 16.55 1.07 -0.67
CA GLU A 106 15.38 1.52 0.06
C GLU A 106 15.31 0.97 1.48
N SER A 107 14.70 1.74 2.38
CA SER A 107 14.28 1.31 3.71
C SER A 107 12.75 1.33 3.81
N LEU A 108 12.16 0.34 4.49
CA LEU A 108 10.72 0.19 4.63
C LEU A 108 10.25 0.62 6.02
N PHE A 109 9.23 1.48 6.03
CA PHE A 109 8.45 1.88 7.19
C PHE A 109 6.96 1.70 6.88
N TRP A 110 6.10 1.96 7.85
CA TRP A 110 4.65 1.96 7.65
C TRP A 110 4.01 3.20 8.24
N LEU A 111 3.10 3.83 7.49
CA LEU A 111 2.24 4.90 7.94
C LEU A 111 0.91 4.31 8.40
N ASN A 112 0.55 4.58 9.64
CA ASN A 112 -0.73 4.24 10.22
C ASN A 112 -1.60 5.48 10.25
N ILE A 113 -2.86 5.32 9.83
CA ILE A 113 -3.88 6.36 9.88
C ILE A 113 -5.13 5.72 10.47
N ILE A 114 -5.52 6.15 11.67
CA ILE A 114 -6.79 5.78 12.30
C ILE A 114 -7.79 6.91 12.04
N ASP A 115 -8.91 6.56 11.44
CA ASP A 115 -10.09 7.41 11.34
C ASP A 115 -11.03 7.12 12.52
N ILE A 116 -11.28 8.14 13.34
CA ILE A 116 -12.14 8.08 14.53
C ILE A 116 -13.40 8.93 14.26
N PRO A 117 -14.56 8.29 14.00
CA PRO A 117 -15.82 9.00 13.82
C PRO A 117 -16.31 9.67 15.11
N PRO A 118 -17.14 10.71 15.02
CA PRO A 118 -17.69 11.37 16.21
C PRO A 118 -18.67 10.45 16.93
N VAL A 119 -18.83 10.66 18.23
CA VAL A 119 -19.85 9.94 19.00
C VAL A 119 -21.24 10.31 18.46
N PRO A 120 -22.09 9.34 18.09
CA PRO A 120 -23.41 9.63 17.53
C PRO A 120 -24.28 10.44 18.50
N GLN A 121 -24.78 11.59 18.06
CA GLN A 121 -25.78 12.34 18.82
C GLN A 121 -27.16 11.72 18.57
N HIS A 122 -28.02 11.68 19.60
CA HIS A 122 -29.43 11.22 19.52
C HIS A 122 -29.69 9.73 19.25
N LYS A 123 -28.77 8.82 19.60
CA LYS A 123 -29.10 7.38 19.65
C LYS A 123 -29.56 6.97 21.05
N SER A 124 -30.83 6.56 21.16
CA SER A 124 -31.32 5.82 22.33
C SER A 124 -31.03 4.33 22.16
N GLY A 125 -30.18 3.76 23.00
CA GLY A 125 -29.87 2.32 23.02
C GLY A 125 -28.40 1.99 22.77
N ASN A 126 -28.11 0.70 22.60
CA ASN A 126 -26.75 0.20 22.36
C ASN A 126 -26.32 0.48 20.92
N TYR A 127 -25.11 0.99 20.73
CA TYR A 127 -24.52 1.15 19.40
C TYR A 127 -23.12 0.56 19.36
N LEU A 128 -22.73 0.10 18.17
CA LEU A 128 -21.38 -0.33 17.85
C LEU A 128 -20.76 0.70 16.93
N GLN A 129 -19.56 1.14 17.26
CA GLN A 129 -18.79 2.10 16.48
C GLN A 129 -17.46 1.48 16.08
N PHE A 130 -17.08 1.70 14.82
CA PHE A 130 -15.82 1.20 14.26
C PHE A 130 -14.88 2.39 14.01
N ALA A 131 -13.63 2.22 14.42
CA ALA A 131 -12.51 3.05 13.97
C ALA A 131 -11.66 2.20 13.02
N VAL A 132 -11.36 2.72 11.84
CA VAL A 132 -10.64 1.99 10.80
C VAL A 132 -9.19 2.45 10.80
N ARG A 133 -8.26 1.50 10.96
CA ARG A 133 -6.82 1.73 10.82
C ARG A 133 -6.37 1.33 9.42
N SER A 134 -6.01 2.31 8.61
CA SER A 134 -5.29 2.11 7.35
C SER A 134 -3.80 2.05 7.60
N ARG A 135 -3.11 1.08 6.99
CA ARG A 135 -1.67 0.89 7.13
C ARG A 135 -0.99 0.84 5.77
N LEU A 136 -0.22 1.88 5.45
CA LEU A 136 0.40 2.10 4.15
C LEU A 136 1.91 1.87 4.25
N LYS A 137 2.51 1.23 3.24
CA LYS A 137 3.97 1.12 3.17
C LYS A 137 4.58 2.48 2.84
N VAL A 138 5.63 2.86 3.56
CA VAL A 138 6.44 4.06 3.32
C VAL A 138 7.85 3.61 2.94
N PHE A 139 8.26 3.90 1.72
CA PHE A 139 9.59 3.55 1.21
C PHE A 139 10.48 4.79 1.29
N TYR A 140 11.46 4.78 2.18
CA TYR A 140 12.53 5.76 2.15
C TYR A 140 13.50 5.38 1.04
N ARG A 141 13.63 6.23 0.02
CA ARG A 141 14.47 6.00 -1.14
C ARG A 141 15.66 6.96 -1.12
N PRO A 142 16.88 6.48 -0.81
CA PRO A 142 18.08 7.30 -0.93
C PRO A 142 18.24 7.89 -2.33
N ALA A 143 18.87 9.05 -2.42
CA ALA A 143 19.26 9.62 -3.71
C ALA A 143 20.41 8.80 -4.32
N GLY A 144 20.45 8.69 -5.65
CA GLY A 144 21.58 8.08 -6.36
C GLY A 144 21.64 6.55 -6.34
N LEU A 145 20.50 5.87 -6.26
CA LEU A 145 20.46 4.41 -6.40
C LEU A 145 20.99 3.99 -7.79
N ALA A 146 21.86 2.98 -7.81
CA ALA A 146 22.63 2.59 -8.99
C ALA A 146 21.78 2.00 -10.14
N ILE A 147 20.64 1.39 -9.82
CA ILE A 147 19.75 0.73 -10.78
C ILE A 147 18.52 1.60 -10.98
N SER A 148 18.11 1.81 -12.23
CA SER A 148 16.85 2.50 -12.55
C SER A 148 15.65 1.58 -12.28
N GLN A 149 14.52 2.15 -11.84
CA GLN A 149 13.26 1.41 -11.77
C GLN A 149 12.75 0.92 -13.14
N SER A 150 13.14 1.58 -14.23
CA SER A 150 12.80 1.10 -15.57
C SER A 150 13.50 -0.22 -15.91
N SER A 151 14.58 -0.55 -15.17
CA SER A 151 15.39 -1.74 -15.38
C SER A 151 15.16 -2.85 -14.34
N LEU A 152 14.00 -2.87 -13.67
CA LEU A 152 13.69 -3.91 -12.68
C LEU A 152 13.70 -5.31 -13.31
N ALA A 153 13.20 -5.45 -14.53
CA ALA A 153 13.00 -6.74 -15.18
C ALA A 153 14.32 -7.49 -15.43
N GLN A 154 15.41 -6.76 -15.73
CA GLN A 154 16.74 -7.34 -15.96
C GLN A 154 17.42 -7.84 -14.67
N HIS A 155 16.94 -7.43 -13.51
CA HIS A 155 17.60 -7.64 -12.21
C HIS A 155 16.74 -8.48 -11.23
N ILE A 156 15.58 -8.96 -11.68
CA ILE A 156 14.73 -9.88 -10.92
C ILE A 156 14.73 -11.22 -11.66
N ARG A 157 15.07 -12.30 -10.96
CA ARG A 157 15.15 -13.64 -11.55
C ARG A 157 14.71 -14.72 -10.59
N VAL A 158 14.11 -15.77 -11.14
CA VAL A 158 13.91 -17.03 -10.42
C VAL A 158 15.25 -17.78 -10.45
N GLN A 159 15.83 -18.03 -9.28
CA GLN A 159 17.10 -18.75 -9.15
C GLN A 159 17.24 -19.37 -7.75
N GLY A 160 17.77 -20.59 -7.66
CA GLY A 160 18.09 -21.25 -6.41
C GLY A 160 16.86 -21.56 -5.54
N GLY A 161 15.70 -21.76 -6.18
CA GLY A 161 14.43 -21.99 -5.48
C GLY A 161 13.83 -20.75 -4.80
N CYS A 162 14.22 -19.55 -5.25
CA CYS A 162 13.64 -18.29 -4.80
C CYS A 162 13.54 -17.25 -5.92
N ILE A 163 12.86 -16.14 -5.66
CA ILE A 163 12.88 -14.96 -6.50
C ILE A 163 13.96 -14.02 -5.98
N LYS A 164 15.08 -13.95 -6.70
CA LYS A 164 16.20 -13.06 -6.40
C LYS A 164 15.87 -11.67 -6.91
N ASN A 165 15.83 -10.69 -6.01
CA ASN A 165 15.74 -9.28 -6.35
C ASN A 165 17.12 -8.66 -6.16
N GLU A 166 17.79 -8.34 -7.27
CA GLU A 166 19.13 -7.73 -7.28
C GLU A 166 19.07 -6.21 -7.35
N THR A 167 17.87 -5.64 -7.20
CA THR A 167 17.63 -4.20 -7.26
C THR A 167 17.70 -3.58 -5.85
N PRO A 168 17.94 -2.26 -5.76
CA PRO A 168 17.90 -1.53 -4.50
C PRO A 168 16.46 -1.21 -4.03
N TYR A 169 15.43 -1.69 -4.72
CA TYR A 169 14.03 -1.36 -4.47
C TYR A 169 13.26 -2.52 -3.83
N PHE A 170 12.25 -2.18 -3.03
CA PHE A 170 11.21 -3.12 -2.66
C PHE A 170 10.18 -3.24 -3.79
N VAL A 171 9.96 -4.46 -4.28
CA VAL A 171 9.00 -4.72 -5.37
C VAL A 171 7.83 -5.52 -4.83
N THR A 172 6.61 -4.98 -4.93
CA THR A 172 5.39 -5.72 -4.54
C THR A 172 4.87 -6.45 -5.77
N VAL A 173 5.00 -7.77 -5.79
CA VAL A 173 4.47 -8.66 -6.83
C VAL A 173 3.09 -9.13 -6.40
N VAL A 174 2.08 -8.86 -7.22
CA VAL A 174 0.68 -9.25 -6.99
C VAL A 174 0.21 -10.36 -7.92
N GLY A 175 0.99 -10.65 -8.97
CA GLY A 175 0.80 -11.86 -9.75
C GLY A 175 2.05 -12.31 -10.48
N ILE A 176 2.12 -13.61 -10.76
CA ILE A 176 3.15 -14.25 -11.57
C ILE A 176 2.45 -15.13 -12.59
N GLU A 177 2.77 -14.95 -13.87
CA GLU A 177 2.21 -15.74 -14.97
C GLU A 177 3.36 -16.26 -15.84
N GLU A 178 3.24 -17.47 -16.39
CA GLU A 178 4.19 -17.96 -17.40
C GLU A 178 3.99 -17.24 -18.73
N SER A 179 5.08 -16.82 -19.38
CA SER A 179 5.02 -16.12 -20.66
C SER A 179 4.46 -17.01 -21.79
N SER A 180 4.64 -18.34 -21.70
CA SER A 180 4.13 -19.33 -22.66
C SER A 180 2.77 -19.93 -22.29
N GLY A 181 2.26 -19.66 -21.09
CA GLY A 181 1.15 -20.39 -20.48
C GLY A 181 -0.24 -19.91 -20.90
N LYS A 182 -1.25 -20.72 -20.57
CA LYS A 182 -2.68 -20.34 -20.67
C LYS A 182 -2.90 -19.02 -19.92
N LYS A 183 -3.26 -17.96 -20.64
CA LYS A 183 -3.59 -16.64 -20.09
C LYS A 183 -4.44 -16.76 -18.81
N GLY A 184 -3.95 -16.18 -17.70
CA GLY A 184 -4.75 -15.90 -16.51
C GLY A 184 -4.56 -16.80 -15.29
N LEU A 185 -3.65 -17.78 -15.31
CA LEU A 185 -3.29 -18.50 -14.08
C LEU A 185 -2.23 -17.72 -13.30
N ASN A 186 -2.63 -17.14 -12.16
CA ASN A 186 -1.71 -16.52 -11.22
C ASN A 186 -1.01 -17.59 -10.37
N LEU A 187 0.32 -17.62 -10.37
CA LEU A 187 1.14 -18.59 -9.64
C LEU A 187 1.43 -18.18 -8.19
N ILE A 188 0.84 -17.08 -7.71
CA ILE A 188 0.88 -16.68 -6.30
C ILE A 188 -0.52 -16.39 -5.76
N ASP A 189 -0.79 -16.91 -4.57
CA ASP A 189 -2.07 -16.70 -3.86
C ASP A 189 -2.08 -15.40 -3.03
N LYS A 190 -0.88 -14.91 -2.68
CA LYS A 190 -0.68 -13.73 -1.85
C LYS A 190 0.38 -12.83 -2.46
N ALA A 191 0.18 -11.53 -2.34
CA ALA A 191 1.17 -10.56 -2.77
C ALA A 191 2.51 -10.80 -2.07
N LEU A 192 3.59 -10.82 -2.85
CA LEU A 192 4.95 -11.03 -2.36
C LEU A 192 5.69 -9.69 -2.37
N LEU A 193 6.30 -9.33 -1.25
CA LEU A 193 7.19 -8.19 -1.16
C LEU A 193 8.64 -8.65 -1.34
N LEU A 194 9.20 -8.41 -2.52
CA LEU A 194 10.61 -8.67 -2.79
C LEU A 194 11.46 -7.61 -2.09
N ARG A 195 12.28 -8.01 -1.13
CA ARG A 195 13.21 -7.09 -0.45
C ARG A 195 14.42 -6.78 -1.34
N PRO A 196 15.05 -5.60 -1.21
CA PRO A 196 16.25 -5.25 -1.95
C PRO A 196 17.38 -6.24 -1.71
N PHE A 197 18.11 -6.59 -2.78
CA PHE A 197 19.29 -7.45 -2.74
C PHE A 197 19.09 -8.75 -1.94
N SER A 198 17.93 -9.40 -2.11
CA SER A 198 17.59 -10.61 -1.36
C SER A 198 17.00 -11.71 -2.22
N CYS A 199 17.11 -12.93 -1.69
CA CYS A 199 16.41 -14.11 -2.16
C CYS A 199 15.06 -14.21 -1.42
N ASN A 200 13.95 -14.14 -2.15
CA ASN A 200 12.60 -14.08 -1.59
C ASN A 200 11.87 -15.40 -1.86
N ALA A 201 11.38 -16.03 -0.79
CA ALA A 201 10.58 -17.24 -0.91
C ALA A 201 9.24 -16.95 -1.58
N TYR A 202 8.72 -17.93 -2.32
CA TYR A 202 7.41 -17.92 -2.93
C TYR A 202 6.65 -19.20 -2.54
N ASP A 203 5.35 -19.23 -2.83
CA ASP A 203 4.52 -20.38 -2.51
C ASP A 203 4.92 -21.62 -3.32
N ARG A 204 5.32 -22.69 -2.62
CA ARG A 204 5.80 -23.93 -3.26
C ARG A 204 4.68 -24.78 -3.87
N ARG A 205 3.40 -24.44 -3.68
CA ARG A 205 2.28 -25.08 -4.37
C ARG A 205 2.33 -24.87 -5.89
N HIS A 206 2.96 -23.77 -6.32
CA HIS A 206 3.24 -23.45 -7.72
C HIS A 206 4.76 -23.24 -7.90
N PRO A 207 5.55 -24.32 -8.05
CA PRO A 207 6.99 -24.20 -8.18
C PRO A 207 7.37 -23.41 -9.42
N LEU A 208 8.19 -22.38 -9.26
CA LEU A 208 8.79 -21.64 -10.36
C LEU A 208 10.08 -22.33 -10.81
N SER A 209 10.29 -22.42 -12.13
CA SER A 209 11.43 -23.03 -12.78
C SER A 209 12.41 -21.96 -13.29
N GLU A 210 13.71 -22.23 -13.25
CA GLU A 210 14.72 -21.28 -13.78
C GLU A 210 14.73 -21.23 -15.31
N GLN A 211 14.21 -22.26 -15.97
CA GLN A 211 14.16 -22.38 -17.43
C GLN A 211 12.89 -21.76 -18.05
N THR A 212 11.97 -21.27 -17.22
CA THR A 212 10.68 -20.72 -17.66
C THR A 212 10.70 -19.20 -17.63
N SER A 213 10.16 -18.60 -18.68
CA SER A 213 9.92 -17.17 -18.79
C SER A 213 8.65 -16.78 -18.04
N TYR A 214 8.71 -15.70 -17.25
CA TYR A 214 7.59 -15.21 -16.46
C TYR A 214 7.31 -13.73 -16.66
N VAL A 215 6.03 -13.38 -16.62
CA VAL A 215 5.55 -12.00 -16.51
C VAL A 215 5.08 -11.76 -15.08
N PHE A 216 5.70 -10.80 -14.40
CA PHE A 216 5.32 -10.40 -13.05
C PHE A 216 4.40 -9.19 -13.12
N LYS A 217 3.25 -9.28 -12.45
CA LYS A 217 2.38 -8.14 -12.18
C LYS A 217 2.83 -7.49 -10.88
N ILE A 218 3.38 -6.29 -10.96
CA ILE A 218 3.90 -5.52 -9.83
C ILE A 218 3.05 -4.29 -9.55
N ILE A 219 3.11 -3.77 -8.33
CA ILE A 219 2.56 -2.46 -7.98
C ILE A 219 3.68 -1.42 -8.05
N ASP A 220 3.50 -0.40 -8.88
CA ASP A 220 4.44 0.72 -9.02
C ASP A 220 4.32 1.74 -7.88
N ASP A 221 5.11 2.81 -7.94
CA ASP A 221 5.13 3.87 -6.93
C ASP A 221 3.81 4.64 -6.81
N PHE A 222 3.00 4.66 -7.87
CA PHE A 222 1.70 5.33 -7.90
C PHE A 222 0.55 4.41 -7.46
N GLY A 223 0.86 3.16 -7.08
CA GLY A 223 -0.15 2.18 -6.70
C GLY A 223 -0.82 1.50 -7.90
N THR A 224 -0.30 1.69 -9.12
CA THR A 224 -0.84 1.10 -10.34
C THR A 224 -0.20 -0.26 -10.59
N GLN A 225 -0.99 -1.21 -11.09
CA GLN A 225 -0.46 -2.50 -11.50
C GLN A 225 0.25 -2.37 -12.86
N ARG A 226 1.49 -2.85 -12.94
CA ARG A 226 2.29 -2.93 -14.16
C ARG A 226 2.80 -4.34 -14.37
N ALA A 227 2.93 -4.76 -15.62
CA ALA A 227 3.58 -6.01 -15.97
C ALA A 227 5.07 -5.75 -16.26
N ILE A 228 5.95 -6.59 -15.73
CA ILE A 228 7.36 -6.67 -16.11
C ILE A 228 7.65 -8.09 -16.59
N ASP A 229 8.27 -8.21 -17.76
CA ASP A 229 8.67 -9.50 -18.31
C ASP A 229 10.11 -9.80 -17.86
N ILE A 230 10.26 -10.78 -16.96
CA ILE A 230 11.57 -11.18 -16.41
C ILE A 230 12.22 -12.30 -17.23
N SER A 231 11.66 -12.59 -18.41
CA SER A 231 12.29 -13.50 -19.37
C SER A 231 13.63 -12.98 -19.85
N ARG A 232 14.49 -13.92 -20.25
CA ARG A 232 15.75 -13.64 -20.93
C ARG A 232 15.60 -13.87 -22.42
#